data_AF-A0A136LPY4-F1
#
_entry.id   AF-A0A136LPY4-F1
#
_cell.length_a   1.000
_cell.length_b   1.000
_cell.length_c   1.000
_cell.angle_alpha   90.00
_cell.angle_beta   90.00
_cell.angle_gamma   90.00
#
_symmetry.space_group_name_H-M   'P 1'
#
loop_
_entity.id
_entity.type
_entity.pdbx_description
1 polymer ?
#
loop_
_entity_poly.entity_id
_entity_poly.type
_entity_poly.pdbx_seq_one_letter_code
_entity_poly.pdbx_strand_id
1 'polypeptide(L)'
;MARPQEIFNKKELEKRRLQKRQEKEQRKEERKANASGKSFEDMLAYVDENGNITSTPPDLTRKKSIKAEDVVIGSRNTGSSNPVGDARTGTVSFLQHIQRLWFY
;
A
#
# COMPACT_ATOMS: atom_id res chain seq x y z
N MET A 1 47.96 -6.68 -39.93
CA MET A 1 47.04 -5.58 -40.34
C MET A 1 45.93 -5.47 -39.30
N ALA A 2 45.84 -4.35 -38.59
CA ALA A 2 44.79 -4.12 -37.58
C ALA A 2 43.43 -3.88 -38.26
N ARG A 3 42.37 -4.55 -37.80
CA ARG A 3 41.01 -4.34 -38.32
C ARG A 3 40.50 -2.95 -37.88
N PRO A 4 39.73 -2.23 -38.71
CA PRO A 4 39.26 -0.88 -38.37
C PRO A 4 38.22 -0.91 -37.23
N GLN A 5 38.61 -0.39 -36.07
CA GLN A 5 37.80 -0.34 -34.83
C GLN A 5 36.51 0.48 -34.99
N GLU A 6 36.49 1.47 -35.89
CA GLU A 6 35.35 2.37 -36.11
C GLU A 6 34.11 1.67 -36.69
N ILE A 7 34.31 0.64 -37.53
CA ILE A 7 33.21 -0.10 -38.16
C ILE A 7 32.51 -1.00 -37.14
N PHE A 8 33.26 -1.54 -36.18
CA PHE A 8 32.73 -2.37 -35.12
C PHE A 8 31.76 -1.59 -34.23
N ASN A 9 32.16 -0.40 -33.77
CA ASN A 9 31.34 0.46 -32.93
C ASN A 9 30.01 0.86 -33.60
N LYS A 10 30.04 1.18 -34.91
CA LYS A 10 28.83 1.50 -35.68
C LYS A 10 27.88 0.31 -35.78
N LYS A 11 28.41 -0.90 -36.05
CA LYS A 11 27.61 -2.13 -36.12
C LYS A 11 26.98 -2.50 -34.77
N GLU A 12 27.72 -2.33 -33.67
CA GLU A 12 27.18 -2.59 -32.34
C GLU A 12 26.09 -1.60 -31.95
N LEU A 13 26.24 -0.32 -32.30
CA LEU A 13 25.22 0.71 -32.02
C LEU A 13 23.90 0.41 -32.75
N GLU A 14 23.98 0.05 -34.03
CA GLU A 14 22.83 -0.33 -34.85
C GLU A 14 22.16 -1.60 -34.32
N LYS A 15 22.95 -2.60 -33.91
CA LYS A 15 22.42 -3.83 -33.27
C LYS A 15 21.66 -3.51 -31.98
N ARG A 16 22.20 -2.63 -31.12
CA ARG A 16 21.51 -2.21 -29.88
C ARG A 16 20.25 -1.39 -30.16
N ARG A 17 20.21 -0.58 -31.23
CA ARG A 17 19.00 0.13 -31.65
C ARG A 17 17.92 -0.83 -32.12
N LEU A 18 18.28 -1.83 -32.93
CA LEU A 18 17.36 -2.86 -33.40
C LEU A 18 16.77 -3.68 -32.24
N GLN A 19 17.62 -4.14 -31.32
CA GLN A 19 17.20 -4.89 -30.12
C GLN A 19 16.23 -4.07 -29.26
N LYS A 20 16.54 -2.79 -28.99
CA LYS A 20 15.64 -1.90 -28.23
C LYS A 20 14.30 -1.68 -28.92
N ARG A 21 14.26 -1.67 -30.26
CA ARG A 21 13.01 -1.55 -31.02
C ARG A 21 12.18 -2.83 -30.90
N GLN A 22 12.81 -4.00 -31.07
CA GLN A 22 12.15 -5.30 -30.92
C GLN A 22 11.60 -5.50 -29.50
N GLU A 23 12.38 -5.17 -28.47
CA GLU A 23 11.95 -5.28 -27.06
C GLU A 23 10.76 -4.36 -26.77
N LYS A 24 10.76 -3.13 -27.31
CA LYS A 24 9.62 -2.21 -27.17
C LYS A 24 8.37 -2.71 -27.89
N GLU A 25 8.54 -3.33 -29.04
CA GLU A 25 7.44 -3.90 -29.83
C GLU A 25 6.83 -5.12 -29.13
N GLN A 26 7.67 -6.04 -28.64
CA GLN A 26 7.26 -7.18 -27.81
C GLN A 26 6.54 -6.72 -26.54
N ARG A 27 7.10 -5.75 -25.79
CA ARG A 27 6.43 -5.19 -24.59
C ARG A 27 5.09 -4.53 -24.93
N LYS A 28 4.95 -3.95 -26.13
CA LYS A 28 3.68 -3.37 -26.60
C LYS A 28 2.67 -4.46 -26.96
N GLU A 29 3.12 -5.53 -27.60
CA GLU A 29 2.29 -6.70 -27.94
C GLU A 29 1.86 -7.48 -26.71
N GLU A 30 2.76 -7.72 -25.76
CA GLU A 30 2.45 -8.32 -24.45
C GLU A 30 1.43 -7.49 -23.69
N ARG A 31 1.57 -6.15 -23.68
CA ARG A 31 0.56 -5.27 -23.09
C ARG A 31 -0.76 -5.33 -23.83
N LYS A 32 -0.78 -5.46 -25.15
CA LYS A 32 -2.03 -5.57 -25.93
C LYS A 32 -2.70 -6.93 -25.74
N ALA A 33 -1.95 -8.02 -25.73
CA ALA A 33 -2.45 -9.36 -25.46
C ALA A 33 -3.01 -9.46 -24.03
N ASN A 34 -2.26 -8.95 -23.05
CA ASN A 34 -2.67 -8.92 -21.64
C ASN A 34 -3.65 -7.79 -21.29
N ALA A 35 -3.86 -6.81 -22.18
CA ALA A 35 -4.88 -5.76 -21.97
C ALA A 35 -6.29 -6.34 -22.04
N SER A 36 -6.49 -7.51 -22.67
CA SER A 36 -7.78 -8.19 -22.71
C SER A 36 -8.07 -9.03 -21.45
N GLY A 37 -7.09 -9.20 -20.55
CA GLY A 37 -7.18 -10.13 -19.42
C GLY A 37 -7.40 -9.50 -18.04
N LYS A 38 -7.73 -8.20 -17.99
CA LYS A 38 -8.22 -7.53 -16.78
C LYS A 38 -9.31 -6.55 -17.21
N SER A 39 -10.41 -7.10 -17.72
CA SER A 39 -11.62 -6.29 -17.89
C SER A 39 -11.99 -5.69 -16.53
N PHE A 40 -12.63 -4.53 -16.51
CA PHE A 40 -13.12 -3.90 -15.27
C PHE A 40 -13.91 -4.91 -14.40
N GLU A 41 -14.68 -5.77 -15.07
CA GLU A 41 -15.43 -6.87 -14.47
C GLU A 41 -14.55 -7.92 -13.76
N ASP A 42 -13.33 -8.20 -14.25
CA ASP A 42 -12.40 -9.16 -13.62
C ASP A 42 -11.76 -8.59 -12.33
N MET A 43 -11.83 -7.27 -12.15
CA MET A 43 -11.40 -6.58 -10.92
C MET A 43 -12.56 -6.46 -9.91
N LEU A 44 -13.81 -6.66 -10.34
CA LEU A 44 -14.98 -6.65 -9.48
C LEU A 44 -15.21 -8.04 -8.90
N ALA A 45 -14.79 -8.21 -7.65
CA ALA A 45 -15.11 -9.38 -6.84
C ALA A 45 -16.33 -9.07 -5.96
N TYR A 46 -17.38 -9.89 -6.03
CA TYR A 46 -18.44 -9.82 -5.04
C TYR A 46 -17.96 -10.45 -3.74
N VAL A 47 -18.21 -9.78 -2.60
CA VAL A 47 -17.81 -10.23 -1.28
C VAL A 47 -19.06 -10.72 -0.54
N ASP A 48 -19.04 -11.96 -0.05
CA ASP A 48 -20.11 -12.52 0.78
C ASP A 48 -20.06 -11.98 2.23
N GLU A 49 -21.05 -12.33 3.04
CA GLU A 49 -21.17 -11.89 4.44
C GLU A 49 -19.99 -12.31 5.35
N ASN A 50 -19.14 -13.23 4.88
CA ASN A 50 -17.99 -13.79 5.57
C ASN A 50 -16.65 -13.33 4.98
N GLY A 51 -16.65 -12.44 3.98
CA GLY A 51 -15.44 -11.92 3.36
C GLY A 51 -14.86 -12.79 2.23
N ASN A 52 -15.57 -13.80 1.76
CA ASN A 52 -15.14 -14.63 0.64
C ASN A 52 -15.54 -14.01 -0.69
N ILE A 53 -14.66 -14.17 -1.68
CA ILE A 53 -14.90 -13.74 -3.06
C ILE A 53 -15.82 -14.76 -3.74
N THR A 54 -16.97 -14.31 -4.23
CA THR A 54 -17.92 -15.13 -4.99
C THR A 54 -18.21 -14.54 -6.37
N SER A 55 -18.56 -15.40 -7.34
CA SER A 55 -18.94 -15.00 -8.70
C SER A 55 -20.42 -14.63 -8.81
N THR A 56 -21.22 -14.85 -7.76
CA THR A 56 -22.66 -14.56 -7.76
C THR A 56 -22.93 -13.24 -7.03
N PRO A 57 -23.73 -12.33 -7.61
CA PRO A 57 -24.07 -11.08 -6.95
C PRO A 57 -24.77 -11.35 -5.61
N PRO A 58 -24.39 -10.64 -4.53
CA PRO A 58 -25.01 -10.82 -3.22
C PRO A 58 -26.44 -10.29 -3.26
N ASP A 59 -27.34 -11.07 -2.67
CA ASP A 59 -28.76 -10.75 -2.59
C ASP A 59 -28.99 -9.47 -1.79
N LEU A 60 -29.67 -8.48 -2.38
CA LEU A 60 -29.88 -7.14 -1.81
C LEU A 60 -30.67 -7.17 -0.49
N THR A 61 -31.41 -8.25 -0.25
CA THR A 61 -32.24 -8.45 0.94
C THR A 61 -31.44 -8.82 2.19
N ARG A 62 -30.18 -9.26 2.04
CA ARG A 62 -29.31 -9.70 3.16
C ARG A 62 -28.29 -8.65 3.59
N LYS A 63 -28.48 -7.40 3.16
CA LYS A 63 -27.61 -6.29 3.58
C LYS A 63 -27.81 -6.03 5.07
N LYS A 64 -26.74 -6.13 5.85
CA LYS A 64 -26.73 -5.72 7.26
C LYS A 64 -27.10 -4.24 7.33
N SER A 65 -28.13 -3.91 8.11
CA SER A 65 -28.50 -2.53 8.40
C SER A 65 -27.42 -1.91 9.30
N ILE A 66 -26.58 -1.06 8.72
CA ILE A 66 -25.57 -0.30 9.48
C ILE A 66 -26.24 0.99 9.96
N LYS A 67 -26.17 1.27 11.26
CA LYS A 67 -26.68 2.52 11.82
C LYS A 67 -25.73 3.66 11.44
N ALA A 68 -26.27 4.84 11.16
CA ALA A 68 -25.47 6.01 10.78
C ALA A 68 -24.45 6.41 11.86
N GLU A 69 -24.75 6.10 13.13
CA GLU A 69 -23.91 6.37 14.31
C GLU A 69 -22.60 5.56 14.32
N ASP A 70 -22.57 4.39 13.67
CA ASP A 70 -21.40 3.49 13.65
C ASP A 70 -20.43 3.79 12.49
N VAL A 71 -20.83 4.66 11.55
CA VAL A 71 -20.02 5.00 10.37
C VAL A 71 -19.09 6.15 10.70
N VAL A 72 -17.81 5.85 10.90
CA VAL A 72 -16.76 6.86 11.13
C VAL A 72 -16.37 7.51 9.78
N ILE A 73 -16.78 8.76 9.56
CA ILE A 73 -16.56 9.51 8.29
C ILE A 73 -15.15 10.16 8.24
N GLY A 74 -14.17 9.66 8.99
CA GLY A 74 -12.83 10.25 9.09
C GLY A 74 -11.70 9.23 8.94
N SER A 75 -10.55 9.66 8.41
CA SER A 75 -9.34 8.82 8.22
C SER A 75 -8.65 8.39 9.52
N ARG A 76 -9.18 8.80 10.67
CA ARG A 76 -8.62 8.42 11.96
C ARG A 76 -9.29 7.13 12.41
N ASN A 77 -8.67 6.00 12.07
CA ASN A 77 -8.82 4.77 12.83
C ASN A 77 -8.43 5.05 14.30
N THR A 78 -9.39 5.48 15.11
CA THR A 78 -9.25 5.62 16.57
C THR A 78 -9.41 4.28 17.29
N GLY A 79 -9.19 3.15 16.61
CA GLY A 79 -9.35 1.80 17.14
C GLY A 79 -8.03 1.12 17.54
N SER A 80 -6.88 1.77 17.36
CA SER A 80 -5.58 1.27 17.83
C SER A 80 -4.98 2.12 18.94
N SER A 81 -5.76 2.95 19.61
CA SER A 81 -5.39 3.34 20.97
C SER A 81 -5.71 2.15 21.85
N ASN A 82 -4.72 1.28 22.06
CA ASN A 82 -4.64 0.61 23.35
C ASN A 82 -4.87 1.72 24.40
N PRO A 83 -5.89 1.65 25.26
CA PRO A 83 -5.91 2.53 26.42
C PRO A 83 -4.68 2.11 27.21
N VAL A 84 -3.55 2.77 26.95
CA VAL A 84 -2.35 2.64 27.77
C VAL A 84 -2.84 3.06 29.14
N GLY A 85 -3.00 2.04 29.99
CA GLY A 85 -3.72 2.09 31.24
C GLY A 85 -3.59 3.43 31.94
N ASP A 86 -4.76 3.99 32.21
CA ASP A 86 -5.13 4.78 33.37
C ASP A 86 -3.95 5.12 34.31
N ALA A 87 -3.72 6.42 34.50
CA ALA A 87 -2.77 7.03 35.43
C ALA A 87 -1.81 6.05 36.12
N ARG A 88 -0.63 5.82 35.54
CA ARG A 88 0.41 4.97 36.17
C ARG A 88 0.79 5.53 37.55
N THR A 89 0.32 4.89 38.61
CA THR A 89 0.69 5.21 39.99
C THR A 89 2.03 4.58 40.34
N GLY A 90 2.89 5.33 41.04
CA GLY A 90 4.17 4.86 41.54
C GLY A 90 4.44 5.36 42.95
N THR A 91 5.35 4.71 43.68
CA THR A 91 5.72 5.08 45.05
C THR A 91 6.93 6.02 45.05
N VAL A 92 6.85 7.15 45.74
CA VAL A 92 7.97 8.10 45.90
C VAL A 92 8.95 7.55 46.93
N SER A 93 10.17 7.22 46.52
CA SER A 93 11.19 6.61 47.38
C SER A 93 11.94 7.61 48.28
N PHE A 94 11.98 8.89 47.90
CA PHE A 94 12.70 9.91 48.66
C PHE A 94 12.19 11.31 48.30
N LEU A 95 11.94 12.15 49.32
CA LEU A 95 11.51 13.53 49.15
C LEU A 95 12.26 14.42 50.15
N GLN A 96 13.04 15.39 49.66
CA GLN A 96 13.73 16.35 50.53
C GLN A 96 12.92 17.64 50.64
N HIS A 97 12.57 18.01 51.87
CA HIS A 97 11.93 19.28 52.20
C HIS A 97 12.95 20.23 52.82
N ILE A 98 13.25 21.34 52.14
CA ILE A 98 14.21 22.35 52.64
C ILE A 98 13.42 23.54 53.18
N GLN A 99 13.33 23.64 54.51
CA GLN A 99 12.84 24.82 55.20
C GLN A 99 14.00 25.81 55.35
N ARG A 100 13.98 26.90 54.57
CA ARG A 100 14.97 27.97 54.70
C ARG A 100 14.59 28.82 55.91
N LEU A 101 15.29 28.65 57.03
CA LEU A 101 15.18 29.55 58.18
C LEU A 101 15.69 30.95 57.77
N TRP A 102 14.82 31.95 57.88
CA TRP A 102 15.23 33.35 57.90
C TRP A 102 15.96 33.61 59.23
N PHE A 103 17.25 33.94 59.15
CA PHE A 103 18.04 34.43 60.27
C PHE A 103 17.77 35.94 60.42
N TYR A 104 17.52 36.40 61.64
CA TYR A 104 17.30 37.80 61.99
C TYR A 104 18.64 38.48 62.30
#